data_AF-A0A3L6J9C5-F1
#
_entry.id   AF-A0A3L6J9C5-F1
#
_cell.length_a   1.000
_cell.length_b   1.000
_cell.length_c   1.000
_cell.angle_alpha   90.00
_cell.angle_beta   90.00
_cell.angle_gamma   90.00
#
_symmetry.space_group_name_H-M   'P 1'
#
loop_
_entity.id
_entity.type
_entity.pdbx_description
1 polymer ?
#
loop_
_entity_poly.entity_id
_entity_poly.type
_entity_poly.pdbx_seq_one_letter_code
_entity_poly.pdbx_strand_id
1 'polypeptide(L)'
;MSKVLGVSLTLLFVTLGSVTAYMLWQMFGWFVGVQVVAILVIAAYGEHYVSGRGYYHYTPINGLFIGRVPAYIPFMWVFVIQATYLAGLLSGLIPEIAILTSGAMGLCVDFLFVEPYFSRTKGFWLWKQVDRGYFAFLPPHLNRFTAPAGNYLVWLGFPAILNWFLAAMVLIARLL
;
A
#
# COMPACT_ATOMS: atom_id res chain seq x y z
N MET A 1 16.30 13.50 -14.42
CA MET A 1 16.06 12.04 -14.36
C MET A 1 15.07 11.66 -13.26
N SER A 2 15.24 12.08 -11.99
CA SER A 2 14.29 11.76 -10.91
C SER A 2 12.85 12.22 -11.19
N LYS A 3 12.65 13.44 -11.70
CA LYS A 3 11.30 13.93 -12.08
C LYS A 3 10.60 13.03 -13.10
N VAL A 4 11.34 12.56 -14.12
CA VAL A 4 10.80 11.64 -15.14
C VAL A 4 10.39 10.34 -14.47
N LEU A 5 11.23 9.77 -13.61
CA LEU A 5 10.90 8.56 -12.85
C LEU A 5 9.63 8.75 -12.00
N GLY A 6 9.53 9.86 -11.27
CA GLY A 6 8.35 10.15 -10.44
C GLY A 6 7.06 10.28 -11.25
N VAL A 7 7.11 10.95 -12.41
CA VAL A 7 5.97 11.04 -13.34
C VAL A 7 5.63 9.65 -13.89
N SER A 8 6.63 8.87 -14.33
CA SER A 8 6.42 7.53 -14.86
C SER A 8 5.81 6.58 -13.83
N LEU A 9 6.29 6.58 -12.58
CA LEU A 9 5.71 5.76 -11.51
C LEU A 9 4.30 6.21 -11.17
N THR A 10 4.03 7.52 -11.15
CA THR A 10 2.68 8.04 -10.88
C THR A 10 1.72 7.60 -11.98
N LEU A 11 2.09 7.77 -13.25
CA LEU A 11 1.28 7.33 -14.38
C LEU A 11 1.07 5.81 -14.37
N LEU A 12 2.11 5.04 -14.06
CA LEU A 12 2.04 3.58 -13.95
C LEU A 12 1.00 3.18 -12.90
N PHE A 13 1.11 3.67 -11.65
CA PHE A 13 0.21 3.25 -10.58
C PHE A 13 -1.19 3.85 -10.69
N VAL A 14 -1.36 5.05 -11.26
CA VAL A 14 -2.69 5.56 -11.64
C VAL A 14 -3.34 4.64 -12.67
N THR A 15 -2.59 4.21 -13.70
CA THR A 15 -3.11 3.31 -14.74
C THR A 15 -3.46 1.94 -14.16
N LEU A 16 -2.52 1.30 -13.45
CA LEU A 16 -2.74 -0.01 -12.83
C LEU A 16 -3.89 0.04 -11.82
N GLY A 17 -3.93 1.07 -10.96
CA GLY A 17 -5.01 1.27 -10.00
C GLY A 17 -6.37 1.50 -10.68
N SER A 18 -6.40 2.26 -11.79
CA SER A 18 -7.63 2.47 -12.56
C SER A 18 -8.13 1.18 -13.22
N VAL A 19 -7.23 0.37 -13.76
CA VAL A 19 -7.58 -0.92 -14.36
C VAL A 19 -8.13 -1.87 -13.30
N THR A 20 -7.46 -2.01 -12.15
CA THR A 20 -7.97 -2.87 -11.07
C THR A 20 -9.28 -2.36 -10.49
N ALA A 21 -9.42 -1.05 -10.33
CA ALA A 21 -10.65 -0.43 -9.85
C ALA A 21 -11.79 -0.65 -10.83
N TYR A 22 -11.54 -0.51 -12.13
CA TYR A 22 -12.54 -0.78 -13.17
C TYR A 22 -13.00 -2.24 -13.13
N MET A 23 -12.08 -3.20 -13.03
CA MET A 23 -12.43 -4.62 -12.94
C MET A 23 -13.28 -4.93 -11.71
N LEU A 24 -12.90 -4.42 -10.54
CA LEU A 24 -13.71 -4.57 -9.33
C LEU A 24 -15.04 -3.81 -9.42
N TRP A 25 -15.08 -2.67 -10.10
CA TRP A 25 -16.32 -1.90 -10.31
C TRP A 25 -17.34 -2.71 -11.10
N GLN A 26 -16.92 -3.50 -12.08
CA GLN A 26 -17.85 -4.41 -12.78
C GLN A 26 -18.47 -5.45 -11.84
N MET A 27 -17.81 -5.78 -10.73
CA MET A 27 -18.26 -6.79 -9.77
C MET A 27 -19.06 -6.20 -8.60
N PHE A 28 -18.63 -5.03 -8.09
CA PHE A 28 -19.12 -4.42 -6.85
C PHE A 28 -19.74 -3.02 -7.06
N GLY A 29 -19.79 -2.52 -8.30
CA GLY A 29 -20.38 -1.24 -8.64
C GLY A 29 -19.68 -0.04 -8.01
N TRP A 30 -20.47 1.00 -7.72
CA TRP A 30 -19.96 2.30 -7.25
C TRP A 30 -19.29 2.27 -5.88
N PHE A 31 -19.51 1.22 -5.08
CA PHE A 31 -18.82 1.02 -3.78
C PHE A 31 -17.29 0.96 -3.94
N VAL A 32 -16.80 0.54 -5.10
CA VAL A 32 -15.37 0.57 -5.42
C VAL A 32 -14.84 2.00 -5.46
N GLY A 33 -15.62 2.96 -5.97
CA GLY A 33 -15.24 4.37 -5.94
C GLY A 33 -15.06 4.90 -4.51
N VAL A 34 -15.97 4.53 -3.61
CA VAL A 34 -15.86 4.88 -2.18
C VAL A 34 -14.62 4.26 -1.55
N GLN A 35 -14.35 2.99 -1.85
CA GLN A 35 -13.15 2.29 -1.37
C GLN A 35 -11.87 2.97 -1.88
N VAL A 36 -11.79 3.33 -3.16
CA VAL A 36 -10.63 4.03 -3.76
C VAL A 36 -10.38 5.36 -3.04
N VAL A 37 -11.42 6.15 -2.81
CA VAL A 37 -11.29 7.43 -2.07
C VAL A 37 -10.78 7.17 -0.65
N ALA A 38 -11.32 6.18 0.06
CA ALA A 38 -10.86 5.82 1.40
C ALA A 38 -9.38 5.41 1.40
N ILE A 39 -8.94 4.57 0.45
CA ILE A 39 -7.54 4.16 0.31
C ILE A 39 -6.65 5.38 0.08
N LEU A 40 -7.00 6.25 -0.87
CA LEU A 40 -6.20 7.44 -1.20
C LEU A 40 -6.03 8.36 0.01
N VAL A 41 -7.10 8.61 0.77
CA VAL A 41 -7.07 9.47 1.96
C VAL A 41 -6.21 8.83 3.06
N ILE A 42 -6.46 7.56 3.39
CA ILE A 42 -5.74 6.85 4.45
C ILE A 42 -4.26 6.73 4.10
N ALA A 43 -3.93 6.36 2.86
CA ALA A 43 -2.54 6.26 2.39
C ALA A 43 -1.87 7.64 2.42
N ALA A 44 -2.49 8.67 1.85
CA ALA A 44 -1.89 10.01 1.84
C ALA A 44 -1.63 10.53 3.26
N TYR A 45 -2.61 10.41 4.16
CA TYR A 45 -2.47 10.87 5.54
C TYR A 45 -1.50 10.02 6.35
N GLY A 46 -1.64 8.70 6.27
CA GLY A 46 -0.81 7.73 6.99
C GLY A 46 0.67 7.88 6.63
N GLU A 47 1.00 7.95 5.34
CA GLU A 47 2.37 8.11 4.87
C GLU A 47 2.96 9.47 5.30
N HIS A 48 2.17 10.55 5.27
CA HIS A 48 2.62 11.86 5.78
C HIS A 48 2.87 11.84 7.30
N TYR A 49 2.00 11.16 8.04
CA TYR A 49 2.10 11.06 9.49
C TYR A 49 3.33 10.23 9.89
N VAL A 50 3.49 9.04 9.32
CA VAL A 50 4.58 8.11 9.67
C VAL A 50 5.93 8.68 9.22
N SER A 51 6.06 9.14 7.97
CA SER A 51 7.29 9.80 7.53
C SER A 51 7.57 11.09 8.31
N GLY A 52 6.54 11.84 8.67
CA GLY A 52 6.67 13.08 9.44
C GLY A 52 7.11 12.90 10.89
N ARG A 53 6.88 11.73 11.47
CA ARG A 53 7.41 11.31 12.77
C ARG A 53 8.86 10.80 12.71
N GLY A 54 9.43 10.70 11.51
CA GLY A 54 10.82 10.32 11.29
C GLY A 54 11.10 8.82 11.27
N TYR A 55 10.07 7.98 11.15
CA TYR A 55 10.24 6.51 11.05
C TYR A 55 11.03 6.10 9.80
N TYR A 56 10.80 6.80 8.69
CA TYR A 56 11.62 6.75 7.48
C TYR A 56 11.49 8.09 6.76
N HIS A 57 12.33 8.29 5.76
CA HIS A 57 12.21 9.43 4.86
C HIS A 57 12.32 8.95 3.42
N TYR A 58 11.45 9.49 2.58
CA TYR A 58 11.57 9.35 1.14
C TYR A 58 12.74 10.18 0.61
N THR A 59 13.43 9.65 -0.38
CA THR A 59 14.60 10.31 -0.97
C THR A 59 14.21 11.06 -2.25
N PRO A 60 15.01 12.06 -2.69
CA PRO A 60 14.75 12.79 -3.93
C PRO A 60 14.70 11.93 -5.20
N ILE A 61 15.12 10.66 -5.14
CA ILE A 61 15.08 9.72 -6.27
C ILE A 61 13.64 9.52 -6.76
N ASN A 62 12.65 9.56 -5.86
CA ASN A 62 11.23 9.43 -6.22
C ASN A 62 10.71 10.53 -7.15
N GLY A 63 11.41 11.65 -7.26
CA GLY A 63 11.07 12.73 -8.20
C GLY A 63 9.91 13.60 -7.75
N LEU A 64 8.67 13.14 -7.95
CA LEU A 64 7.46 13.92 -7.74
C LEU A 64 6.89 13.68 -6.35
N PHE A 65 6.62 14.76 -5.62
CA PHE A 65 6.15 14.73 -4.23
C PHE A 65 4.90 15.57 -4.04
N ILE A 66 4.02 15.09 -3.16
CA ILE A 66 2.95 15.86 -2.55
C ILE A 66 3.34 15.97 -1.07
N GLY A 67 3.73 17.16 -0.61
CA GLY A 67 4.29 17.34 0.73
C GLY A 67 5.55 16.49 0.94
N ARG A 68 5.46 15.49 1.82
CA ARG A 68 6.57 14.59 2.17
C ARG A 68 6.51 13.24 1.45
N VAL A 69 5.40 12.94 0.78
CA VAL A 69 5.11 11.62 0.23
C VAL A 69 5.23 11.66 -1.29
N PRO A 70 5.91 10.69 -1.92
CA PRO A 70 5.93 10.57 -3.37
C PRO A 70 4.53 10.44 -3.93
N ALA A 71 4.24 11.17 -5.01
CA ALA A 71 2.89 11.25 -5.57
C ALA A 71 2.31 9.89 -5.98
N TYR A 72 3.17 8.93 -6.34
CA TYR A 72 2.74 7.60 -6.76
C TYR A 72 2.33 6.66 -5.61
N ILE A 73 2.77 6.90 -4.37
CA ILE A 73 2.58 5.97 -3.25
C ILE A 73 1.09 5.74 -2.92
N PRO A 74 0.23 6.78 -2.82
CA PRO A 74 -1.20 6.55 -2.60
C PRO A 74 -1.86 5.70 -3.70
N PHE A 75 -1.44 5.88 -4.97
CA PHE A 75 -1.95 5.09 -6.09
C PHE A 75 -1.40 3.66 -6.10
N MET A 76 -0.16 3.45 -5.65
CA MET A 76 0.39 2.12 -5.42
C MET A 76 -0.45 1.35 -4.41
N TRP A 77 -0.89 2.00 -3.32
CA TRP A 77 -1.79 1.39 -2.35
C TRP A 77 -3.14 0.99 -2.95
N VAL A 78 -3.75 1.84 -3.78
CA VAL A 78 -4.98 1.48 -4.52
C VAL A 78 -4.76 0.21 -5.34
N PHE A 79 -3.69 0.20 -6.14
CA PHE A 79 -3.34 -0.95 -6.98
C PHE A 79 -3.11 -2.22 -6.13
N VAL A 80 -2.25 -2.17 -5.12
CA VAL A 80 -1.91 -3.36 -4.30
C VAL A 80 -3.14 -3.94 -3.63
N ILE A 81 -3.96 -3.10 -2.98
CA ILE A 81 -5.13 -3.55 -2.24
C ILE A 81 -6.14 -4.23 -3.18
N GLN A 82 -6.40 -3.62 -4.34
CA GLN A 82 -7.38 -4.14 -5.29
C GLN A 82 -6.84 -5.32 -6.11
N ALA A 83 -5.59 -5.27 -6.55
CA ALA A 83 -4.97 -6.33 -7.33
C ALA A 83 -4.86 -7.63 -6.54
N THR A 84 -4.49 -7.56 -5.26
CA THR A 84 -4.36 -8.75 -4.39
C THR A 84 -5.72 -9.41 -4.15
N TYR A 85 -6.79 -8.63 -3.96
CA TYR A 85 -8.15 -9.17 -3.87
C TYR A 85 -8.61 -9.78 -5.19
N LEU A 86 -8.44 -9.03 -6.28
CA LEU A 86 -8.80 -9.47 -7.62
C LEU A 86 -8.06 -10.76 -8.01
N ALA A 87 -6.77 -10.88 -7.68
CA ALA A 87 -6.01 -12.10 -7.93
C ALA A 87 -6.58 -13.32 -7.18
N GLY A 88 -7.02 -13.13 -5.93
CA GLY A 88 -7.72 -14.17 -5.18
C GLY A 88 -9.03 -14.59 -5.84
N LEU A 89 -9.86 -13.62 -6.24
CA LEU A 89 -11.13 -13.88 -6.94
C LEU A 89 -10.92 -14.57 -8.30
N LEU A 90 -9.95 -14.12 -9.09
CA LEU A 90 -9.62 -14.71 -10.40
C LEU A 90 -9.05 -16.13 -10.27
N SER A 91 -8.48 -16.46 -9.12
CA SER A 91 -8.02 -17.81 -8.78
C SER A 91 -9.16 -18.73 -8.30
N GLY A 92 -10.41 -18.25 -8.32
CA GLY A 92 -11.61 -19.01 -7.94
C GLY A 92 -11.88 -19.07 -6.44
N LEU A 93 -11.20 -18.26 -5.63
CA LEU A 93 -11.50 -18.17 -4.19
C LEU A 93 -12.85 -17.49 -3.98
N ILE A 94 -13.60 -17.98 -3.00
CA ILE A 94 -14.80 -17.28 -2.53
C ILE A 94 -14.41 -15.92 -1.92
N PRO A 95 -15.27 -14.90 -1.96
CA PRO A 95 -14.94 -13.52 -1.57
C PRO A 95 -14.31 -13.40 -0.18
N GLU A 96 -14.81 -14.14 0.80
CA GLU A 96 -14.34 -14.11 2.19
C GLU A 96 -12.88 -14.59 2.30
N ILE A 97 -12.55 -15.68 1.61
CA ILE A 97 -11.19 -16.22 1.56
C ILE A 97 -10.29 -15.27 0.77
N ALA A 98 -10.77 -14.74 -0.37
CA ALA A 98 -10.03 -13.78 -1.19
C ALA A 98 -9.64 -12.52 -0.40
N ILE A 99 -10.50 -12.02 0.50
CA ILE A 99 -10.20 -10.90 1.41
C ILE A 99 -9.03 -11.29 2.33
N LEU A 100 -9.10 -12.42 3.03
CA LEU A 100 -8.04 -12.85 3.95
C LEU A 100 -6.71 -13.06 3.23
N THR A 101 -6.75 -13.69 2.06
CA THR A 101 -5.54 -13.91 1.24
C THR A 101 -4.99 -12.61 0.66
N SER A 102 -5.82 -11.59 0.43
CA SER A 102 -5.35 -10.29 -0.08
C SER A 102 -4.32 -9.64 0.85
N GLY A 103 -4.53 -9.74 2.16
CA GLY A 103 -3.57 -9.28 3.17
C GLY A 103 -2.26 -10.07 3.11
N ALA A 104 -2.35 -11.40 3.08
CA ALA A 104 -1.16 -12.26 2.98
C ALA A 104 -0.35 -11.99 1.69
N MET A 105 -1.05 -11.78 0.57
CA MET A 105 -0.41 -11.41 -0.70
C MET A 105 0.22 -10.02 -0.62
N GLY A 106 -0.44 -9.05 0.00
CA GLY A 106 0.12 -7.72 0.25
C GLY A 106 1.41 -7.78 1.06
N LEU A 107 1.41 -8.55 2.15
CA LEU A 107 2.60 -8.83 2.96
C LEU A 107 3.71 -9.49 2.12
N CYS A 108 3.39 -10.51 1.31
CA CYS A 108 4.37 -11.16 0.45
C CYS A 108 4.96 -10.19 -0.59
N VAL A 109 4.15 -9.34 -1.20
CA VAL A 109 4.61 -8.30 -2.13
C VAL A 109 5.57 -7.34 -1.42
N ASP A 110 5.25 -6.93 -0.20
CA ASP A 110 6.11 -6.04 0.57
C ASP A 110 7.46 -6.69 0.88
N PHE A 111 7.39 -7.88 1.49
CA PHE A 111 8.54 -8.62 1.99
C PHE A 111 9.47 -9.11 0.88
N LEU A 112 8.91 -9.58 -0.24
CA LEU A 112 9.69 -10.18 -1.32
C LEU A 112 10.13 -9.17 -2.38
N PHE A 113 9.42 -8.05 -2.52
CA PHE A 113 9.67 -7.11 -3.61
C PHE A 113 9.82 -5.66 -3.15
N VAL A 114 8.82 -5.06 -2.51
CA VAL A 114 8.79 -3.61 -2.25
C VAL A 114 9.96 -3.19 -1.36
N GLU A 115 10.14 -3.83 -0.21
CA GLU A 115 11.24 -3.48 0.72
C GLU A 115 12.61 -3.89 0.18
N PRO A 116 12.84 -5.12 -0.31
CA PRO A 116 14.14 -5.49 -0.87
C PRO A 116 14.54 -4.62 -2.06
N TYR A 117 13.62 -4.31 -2.96
CA TYR A 117 13.93 -3.63 -4.21
C TYR A 117 13.89 -2.11 -4.08
N PHE A 118 12.77 -1.53 -3.65
CA PHE A 118 12.62 -0.08 -3.64
C PHE A 118 13.35 0.58 -2.48
N SER A 119 13.27 0.02 -1.27
CA SER A 119 13.98 0.54 -0.10
C SER A 119 15.47 0.22 -0.18
N ARG A 120 15.83 -1.08 -0.12
CA ARG A 120 17.23 -1.50 0.03
C ARG A 120 18.08 -1.31 -1.23
N THR A 121 17.59 -1.70 -2.41
CA THR A 121 18.37 -1.62 -3.65
C THR A 121 18.33 -0.24 -4.30
N LYS A 122 17.15 0.38 -4.38
CA LYS A 122 16.97 1.67 -5.08
C LYS A 122 17.04 2.89 -4.17
N GLY A 123 16.92 2.72 -2.85
CA GLY A 123 16.99 3.83 -1.89
C GLY A 123 15.84 4.81 -2.05
N PHE A 124 14.64 4.37 -2.46
CA PHE A 124 13.48 5.25 -2.60
C PHE A 124 13.02 5.79 -1.24
N TRP A 125 13.17 5.00 -0.19
CA TRP A 125 13.09 5.48 1.18
C TRP A 125 14.18 4.84 2.00
N LEU A 126 14.53 5.50 3.09
CA LEU A 126 15.51 5.03 4.04
C LEU A 126 14.87 5.01 5.42
N TRP A 127 14.77 3.81 5.99
CA TRP A 127 14.37 3.60 7.38
C TRP A 127 15.38 4.26 8.31
N LYS A 128 14.89 5.03 9.28
CA LYS A 128 15.75 5.66 10.29
C LYS A 128 15.51 4.97 11.63
N GLN A 129 16.57 4.67 12.38
CA GLN A 129 16.41 4.35 13.79
C GLN A 129 15.89 5.60 14.48
N VAL A 130 14.63 5.56 14.91
CA VAL A 130 14.05 6.64 15.68
C VAL A 130 14.62 6.54 17.09
N ASP A 131 15.38 7.55 17.53
CA ASP A 131 15.81 7.65 18.93
C ASP A 131 14.56 7.65 19.83
N ARG A 132 14.47 6.67 20.75
CA ARG A 132 13.27 6.38 21.58
C ARG A 132 11.99 6.04 20.81
N GLY A 133 12.07 5.69 19.53
CA GLY A 133 10.94 5.14 18.80
C GLY A 133 10.66 3.69 19.22
N TYR A 134 9.59 3.13 18.65
CA TYR A 134 9.09 1.78 18.94
C TYR A 134 10.13 0.64 18.80
N PHE A 135 11.33 0.95 18.26
CA PHE A 135 12.41 0.00 17.98
C PHE A 135 13.79 0.47 18.47
N ALA A 136 13.86 1.41 19.42
CA ALA A 136 15.15 1.88 19.98
C ALA A 136 15.98 0.75 20.64
N PHE A 137 15.39 -0.41 20.90
CA PHE A 137 16.03 -1.59 21.46
C PHE A 137 16.74 -2.49 20.42
N LEU A 138 16.53 -2.29 19.11
CA LEU A 138 17.14 -3.12 18.07
C LEU A 138 18.59 -2.69 17.78
N PRO A 139 19.58 -3.60 17.95
CA PRO A 139 20.98 -3.29 17.68
C PRO A 139 21.20 -2.77 16.25
N PRO A 140 22.02 -1.72 16.04
CA PRO A 140 22.21 -1.11 14.71
C PRO A 140 22.69 -2.07 13.61
N HIS A 141 23.36 -3.17 13.98
CA HIS A 141 23.81 -4.20 13.04
C HIS A 141 22.70 -5.19 12.64
N LEU A 142 21.66 -5.34 13.45
CA LEU A 142 20.43 -6.09 13.12
C LEU A 142 19.39 -5.20 12.42
N ASN A 143 19.51 -3.88 12.55
CA ASN A 143 18.75 -2.87 11.81
C ASN A 143 19.15 -2.75 10.32
N ARG A 144 19.62 -3.85 9.73
CA ARG A 144 19.99 -3.96 8.31
C ARG A 144 18.99 -4.76 7.51
N PHE A 145 18.02 -5.36 8.17
CA PHE A 145 17.08 -6.27 7.54
C PHE A 145 15.68 -5.69 7.63
N THR A 146 15.21 -5.24 6.47
CA THR A 146 13.79 -5.15 6.14
C THR A 146 13.04 -4.10 6.98
N ALA A 147 11.86 -3.65 6.51
CA ALA A 147 11.07 -2.66 7.24
C ALA A 147 10.80 -3.10 8.70
N PRO A 148 10.49 -2.18 9.61
CA PRO A 148 10.06 -2.56 10.96
C PRO A 148 8.86 -3.51 10.91
N ALA A 149 8.73 -4.40 11.92
CA ALA A 149 7.62 -5.36 12.01
C ALA A 149 6.23 -4.70 11.85
N GLY A 150 6.06 -3.47 12.34
CA GLY A 150 4.84 -2.69 12.16
C GLY A 150 4.49 -2.42 10.69
N ASN A 151 5.47 -2.25 9.81
CA ASN A 151 5.24 -2.11 8.37
C ASN A 151 4.58 -3.37 7.80
N TYR A 152 5.12 -4.55 8.13
CA TYR A 152 4.56 -5.82 7.68
C TYR A 152 3.12 -6.04 8.17
N LEU A 153 2.82 -5.60 9.39
CA LEU A 153 1.44 -5.62 9.90
C LEU A 153 0.52 -4.68 9.11
N VAL A 154 1.01 -3.52 8.66
CA VAL A 154 0.25 -2.63 7.77
C VAL A 154 0.04 -3.27 6.41
N TRP A 155 1.07 -3.87 5.80
CA TRP A 155 0.96 -4.56 4.50
C TRP A 155 0.08 -5.81 4.55
N LEU A 156 -0.04 -6.45 5.71
CA LEU A 156 -1.00 -7.52 5.97
C LEU A 156 -2.42 -6.97 6.19
N GLY A 157 -2.56 -6.01 7.10
CA GLY A 157 -3.85 -5.55 7.60
C GLY A 157 -4.56 -4.60 6.64
N PHE A 158 -3.84 -3.68 6.01
CA PHE A 158 -4.44 -2.63 5.20
C PHE A 158 -5.19 -3.19 3.97
N PRO A 159 -4.64 -4.13 3.18
CA PRO A 159 -5.42 -4.78 2.13
C PRO A 159 -6.63 -5.54 2.67
N ALA A 160 -6.46 -6.35 3.72
CA ALA A 160 -7.55 -7.15 4.27
C ALA A 160 -8.70 -6.26 4.79
N ILE A 161 -8.39 -5.22 5.57
CA ILE A 161 -9.37 -4.30 6.15
C ILE A 161 -10.13 -3.55 5.05
N LEU A 162 -9.44 -3.06 4.01
CA LEU A 162 -10.08 -2.25 2.98
C LEU A 162 -10.91 -3.10 2.02
N ASN A 163 -10.52 -4.34 1.76
CA ASN A 163 -11.34 -5.28 1.00
C ASN A 163 -12.53 -5.80 1.82
N TRP A 164 -12.37 -5.97 3.13
CA TRP A 164 -13.49 -6.23 4.04
C TRP A 164 -14.47 -5.06 4.08
N PHE A 165 -13.96 -3.82 4.13
CA PHE A 165 -14.78 -2.60 4.05
C PHE A 165 -15.63 -2.57 2.76
N LEU A 166 -15.05 -2.91 1.61
CA LEU A 166 -15.80 -3.02 0.36
C LEU A 166 -16.91 -4.07 0.44
N ALA A 167 -16.61 -5.28 0.94
CA ALA A 167 -17.60 -6.34 1.07
C ALA A 167 -18.71 -5.97 2.07
N ALA A 168 -18.38 -5.32 3.17
CA ALA A 168 -19.35 -4.86 4.16
C ALA A 168 -20.32 -3.83 3.57
N MET A 169 -19.82 -2.85 2.80
CA MET A 169 -20.68 -1.88 2.10
C MET A 169 -21.65 -2.56 1.14
N VAL A 170 -21.16 -3.53 0.36
CA VAL A 170 -21.99 -4.29 -0.60
C VAL A 170 -23.04 -5.14 0.12
N LEU A 171 -22.68 -5.78 1.23
CA LEU A 171 -23.61 -6.58 2.03
C LEU A 171 -24.73 -5.71 2.62
N ILE A 172 -24.38 -4.59 3.26
CA ILE A 172 -25.35 -3.68 3.85
C ILE A 172 -26.32 -3.17 2.79
N ALA A 173 -25.81 -2.77 1.62
CA ALA A 173 -26.64 -2.27 0.53
C ALA A 173 -27.59 -3.32 -0.07
N ARG A 174 -27.30 -4.61 0.09
CA ARG A 174 -28.21 -5.71 -0.33
C ARG A 174 -29.30 -6.01 0.69
N LEU A 175 -29.13 -5.59 1.94
CA LEU A 175 -30.09 -5.79 3.02
C LEU A 175 -31.10 -4.65 3.15
N LEU A 176 -30.81 -3.50 2.52
CA LEU A 176 -31.68 -2.32 2.43
C LEU A 176 -32.51 -2.37 1.14
#